data_AF-R1GBD1-F1
#
_entry.id   AF-R1GBD1-F1
#
_cell.length_a   1.000
_cell.length_b   1.000
_cell.length_c   1.000
_cell.angle_alpha   90.00
_cell.angle_beta   90.00
_cell.angle_gamma   90.00
#
_symmetry.space_group_name_H-M   'P 1'
#
loop_
_entity.id
_entity.type
_entity.pdbx_description
1 polymer ?
#
loop_
_entity_poly.entity_id
_entity_poly.type
_entity_poly.pdbx_seq_one_letter_code
_entity_poly.pdbx_strand_id
1 'polypeptide(L)'
;MLEAADCDVLQGTPATWRLLLDAGWRPWPGFRALCGGEALPADLAAELRAHGAELWNLYGPTETTVWSTAGRVGDGPIGIGRPIPGTTLALTTATGARVPVGAVGEIRLSGAGVALGYAAR
;
A
#
# COMPACT_ATOMS: atom_id res chain seq x y z
N MET A 1 -15.55 3.93 19.07
CA MET A 1 -14.13 4.09 19.45
C MET A 1 -13.39 4.98 18.45
N LEU A 2 -13.41 4.68 17.14
CA LEU A 2 -12.78 5.54 16.12
C LEU A 2 -13.55 6.85 15.86
N GLU A 3 -14.89 6.80 15.81
CA GLU A 3 -15.75 7.99 15.70
C GLU A 3 -15.62 8.91 16.92
N ALA A 4 -15.40 8.35 18.10
CA ALA A 4 -15.23 9.10 19.34
C ALA A 4 -13.87 9.80 19.44
N ALA A 5 -12.95 9.51 18.51
CA ALA A 5 -11.58 10.00 18.50
C ALA A 5 -11.30 10.97 17.33
N ASP A 6 -12.32 11.38 16.56
CA ASP A 6 -12.19 12.23 15.35
C ASP A 6 -11.07 11.76 14.39
N CYS A 7 -10.98 10.44 14.22
CA CYS A 7 -9.92 9.81 13.45
C CYS A 7 -10.29 9.76 11.97
N ASP A 8 -9.75 10.67 11.14
CA ASP A 8 -10.03 10.71 9.69
C ASP A 8 -9.09 9.84 8.84
N VAL A 9 -8.07 9.24 9.46
CA VAL A 9 -7.08 8.39 8.78
C VAL A 9 -6.76 7.19 9.65
N LEU A 10 -6.82 6.00 9.08
CA LEU A 10 -6.35 4.79 9.74
C LEU A 10 -5.53 3.96 8.76
N GLN A 11 -4.46 3.35 9.28
CA GLN A 11 -3.64 2.39 8.56
C GLN A 11 -3.81 0.99 9.16
N GLY A 12 -3.97 0.00 8.30
CA GLY A 12 -4.08 -1.41 8.70
C GLY A 12 -3.73 -2.35 7.56
N THR A 13 -3.52 -3.63 7.88
CA THR A 13 -3.39 -4.67 6.86
C THR A 13 -4.78 -5.06 6.35
N PRO A 14 -4.91 -5.78 5.21
CA PRO A 14 -6.17 -6.36 4.78
C PRO A 14 -6.88 -7.14 5.88
N ALA A 15 -6.13 -7.89 6.71
CA ALA A 15 -6.69 -8.61 7.86
C ALA A 15 -7.31 -7.66 8.90
N THR A 16 -6.64 -6.55 9.24
CA THR A 16 -7.19 -5.53 10.16
C THR A 16 -8.48 -4.92 9.62
N TRP A 17 -8.51 -4.56 8.34
CA TRP A 17 -9.70 -3.97 7.72
C TRP A 17 -10.87 -4.95 7.69
N ARG A 18 -10.61 -6.24 7.41
CA ARG A 18 -11.64 -7.26 7.45
C ARG A 18 -12.22 -7.40 8.85
N LEU A 19 -11.36 -7.48 9.86
CA LEU A 19 -11.78 -7.55 11.26
C LEU A 19 -12.69 -6.37 11.63
N LEU A 20 -12.35 -5.15 11.20
CA LEU A 20 -13.19 -3.98 11.47
C LEU A 20 -14.57 -4.08 10.79
N LEU A 21 -14.61 -4.46 9.51
CA LEU A 21 -15.87 -4.62 8.78
C LEU A 21 -16.75 -5.73 9.38
N ASP A 22 -16.15 -6.86 9.76
CA ASP A 22 -16.82 -7.99 10.42
C ASP A 22 -17.37 -7.59 11.80
N ALA A 23 -16.66 -6.71 12.52
CA ALA A 23 -17.11 -6.15 13.80
C ALA A 23 -18.20 -5.06 13.64
N GLY A 24 -18.68 -4.81 12.42
CA GLY A 24 -19.73 -3.82 12.16
C GLY A 24 -19.23 -2.38 12.02
N TRP A 25 -17.93 -2.12 12.11
CA TRP A 25 -17.38 -0.80 11.84
C TRP A 25 -17.52 -0.47 10.35
N ARG A 26 -17.82 0.79 10.03
CA ARG A 26 -17.92 1.28 8.66
C ARG A 26 -17.19 2.61 8.51
N PRO A 27 -16.47 2.84 7.39
CA PRO A 27 -15.92 4.15 7.10
C PRO A 27 -17.05 5.13 6.74
N TRP A 28 -16.71 6.42 6.78
CA TRP A 28 -17.57 7.52 6.35
C TRP A 28 -16.97 8.24 5.14
N PRO A 29 -17.75 9.02 4.39
CA PRO A 29 -17.24 9.81 3.27
C PRO A 29 -16.05 10.69 3.70
N GLY A 30 -14.92 10.53 3.03
CA GLY A 30 -13.69 11.29 3.32
C GLY A 30 -12.74 10.61 4.30
N PHE A 31 -13.13 9.50 4.94
CA PHE A 31 -12.22 8.70 5.75
C PHE A 31 -11.13 8.07 4.87
N ARG A 32 -9.85 8.31 5.20
CA ARG A 32 -8.71 7.77 4.45
C ARG A 32 -8.28 6.43 5.04
N ALA A 33 -8.56 5.36 4.30
CA ALA A 33 -8.12 4.02 4.63
C ALA A 33 -6.78 3.74 3.94
N LEU A 34 -5.73 3.54 4.73
CA LEU A 34 -4.41 3.15 4.23
C LEU A 34 -4.24 1.63 4.42
N CYS A 35 -4.09 0.90 3.33
CA CYS A 35 -3.92 -0.55 3.34
C CYS A 35 -2.54 -0.93 2.81
N GLY A 36 -1.82 -1.79 3.54
CA GLY A 36 -0.51 -2.27 3.11
C GLY A 36 0.02 -3.41 3.97
N GLY A 37 1.17 -3.96 3.59
CA GLY A 37 1.80 -5.10 4.25
C GLY A 37 1.42 -6.47 3.68
N GLU A 38 0.28 -6.56 2.98
CA GLU A 38 -0.17 -7.74 2.25
C GLU A 38 -0.82 -7.30 0.92
N ALA A 39 -1.05 -8.25 -0.01
CA ALA A 39 -1.81 -7.96 -1.21
C ALA A 39 -3.26 -7.60 -0.86
N LEU A 40 -3.73 -6.43 -1.32
CA LEU A 40 -5.10 -5.96 -1.08
C LEU A 40 -6.11 -6.75 -1.95
N PRO A 41 -7.03 -7.52 -1.34
CA PRO A 41 -8.06 -8.25 -2.08
C PRO A 41 -9.08 -7.29 -2.73
N ALA A 42 -9.53 -7.62 -3.94
CA ALA A 42 -10.43 -6.77 -4.72
C ALA A 42 -11.83 -6.62 -4.07
N ASP A 43 -12.32 -7.68 -3.44
CA ASP A 43 -13.60 -7.68 -2.71
C ASP A 43 -13.54 -6.74 -1.49
N LEU A 44 -12.46 -6.80 -0.69
CA LEU A 44 -12.25 -5.90 0.44
C LEU A 44 -12.16 -4.44 -0.01
N ALA A 45 -11.43 -4.20 -1.09
CA ALA A 45 -11.30 -2.85 -1.66
C ALA A 45 -12.65 -2.31 -2.13
N ALA A 46 -13.47 -3.14 -2.78
CA ALA A 46 -14.81 -2.77 -3.22
C ALA A 46 -15.72 -2.44 -2.03
N GLU A 47 -15.69 -3.26 -0.98
CA GLU A 47 -16.50 -3.05 0.22
C GLU A 47 -16.15 -1.75 0.97
N LEU A 48 -14.86 -1.52 1.24
CA LEU A 48 -14.39 -0.28 1.88
C LEU A 48 -14.79 0.97 1.07
N ARG A 49 -14.64 0.93 -0.25
CA ARG A 49 -14.98 2.04 -1.14
C ARG A 49 -16.50 2.25 -1.25
N ALA A 50 -17.30 1.18 -1.25
CA ALA A 50 -18.76 1.27 -1.26
C ALA A 50 -19.31 2.00 -0.02
N HIS A 51 -18.58 1.92 1.10
CA HIS A 51 -18.88 2.67 2.32
C HIS A 51 -18.25 4.08 2.36
N GLY A 52 -17.64 4.56 1.27
CA GLY A 52 -17.19 5.95 1.12
C GLY A 52 -15.73 6.20 1.52
N ALA A 53 -14.95 5.17 1.81
CA ALA A 53 -13.53 5.33 2.13
C ALA A 53 -12.72 5.82 0.92
N GLU A 54 -11.82 6.78 1.16
CA GLU A 54 -10.71 7.06 0.26
C GLU A 54 -9.59 6.05 0.51
N LEU A 55 -9.62 4.96 -0.25
CA LEU A 55 -8.71 3.83 -0.07
C LEU A 55 -7.38 4.03 -0.82
N TRP A 56 -6.27 3.83 -0.11
CA TRP A 56 -4.92 3.83 -0.66
C TRP A 56 -4.26 2.48 -0.40
N ASN A 57 -3.71 1.89 -1.47
CA ASN A 57 -2.86 0.71 -1.37
C ASN A 57 -1.39 1.16 -1.31
N LEU A 58 -0.67 0.68 -0.29
CA LEU A 58 0.69 1.05 0.03
C LEU A 58 1.60 -0.18 -0.02
N TYR A 59 2.82 0.00 -0.51
CA TYR A 59 3.81 -1.06 -0.58
C TYR A 59 5.19 -0.53 -0.24
N GLY A 60 5.92 -1.29 0.55
CA GLY A 60 7.31 -1.00 0.91
C GLY A 60 7.84 -2.08 1.84
N PRO A 61 9.02 -2.64 1.58
CA PRO A 61 9.72 -3.46 2.55
C PRO A 61 10.30 -2.63 3.69
N THR A 62 10.66 -3.28 4.80
CA THR A 62 11.26 -2.61 5.96
C THR A 62 12.56 -1.90 5.60
N GLU A 63 13.34 -2.50 4.70
CA GLU A 63 14.65 -2.04 4.23
C GLU A 63 14.57 -0.73 3.41
N THR A 64 13.37 -0.28 3.03
CA THR A 64 13.16 0.98 2.31
C THR A 64 12.27 1.96 3.07
N THR A 65 12.18 1.81 4.40
CA THR A 65 11.53 2.72 5.34
C THR A 65 10.01 2.80 5.16
N VAL A 66 9.31 1.79 5.68
CA VAL A 66 7.83 1.70 5.76
C VAL A 66 7.15 1.57 4.39
N TRP A 67 7.11 2.64 3.59
CA TRP A 67 6.44 2.66 2.30
C TRP A 67 7.36 3.21 1.21
N SER A 68 7.29 2.62 0.02
CA SER A 68 8.06 3.02 -1.15
C SER A 68 7.17 3.42 -2.31
N THR A 69 5.94 2.89 -2.36
CA THR A 69 4.93 3.27 -3.34
C THR A 69 3.57 3.48 -2.67
N ALA A 70 2.77 4.37 -3.25
CA ALA A 70 1.40 4.63 -2.83
C ALA A 70 0.49 4.76 -4.06
N GLY A 71 -0.69 4.16 -4.00
CA GLY A 71 -1.68 4.22 -5.07
C GLY A 71 -3.10 4.36 -4.53
N ARG A 72 -3.80 5.41 -4.95
CA ARG A 72 -5.24 5.54 -4.69
C ARG A 72 -6.00 4.47 -5.45
N VAL A 73 -6.85 3.72 -4.76
CA VAL A 73 -7.62 2.64 -5.35
C VAL A 73 -8.87 3.22 -6.03
N GLY A 74 -8.98 2.99 -7.34
CA GLY A 74 -10.13 3.36 -8.17
C GLY A 74 -10.81 2.13 -8.75
N ASP A 75 -11.56 2.31 -9.84
CA ASP A 75 -12.34 1.23 -10.48
C ASP A 75 -11.50 0.32 -11.40
N GLY A 76 -10.21 0.64 -11.57
CA GLY A 76 -9.26 -0.15 -12.34
C GLY A 76 -8.54 -1.22 -11.51
N PRO A 77 -7.55 -1.92 -12.12
CA PRO A 77 -6.73 -2.90 -11.43
C PRO A 77 -6.04 -2.33 -10.20
N ILE A 78 -6.01 -3.10 -9.11
CA ILE A 78 -5.30 -2.72 -7.88
C ILE A 78 -3.81 -2.98 -8.07
N GLY A 79 -3.05 -1.91 -8.26
CA GLY A 79 -1.59 -1.94 -8.27
C GLY A 79 -0.98 -1.48 -6.93
N ILE A 80 0.34 -1.51 -6.84
CA ILE A 80 1.09 -0.94 -5.70
C ILE A 80 1.29 0.59 -5.80
N GLY A 81 0.77 1.22 -6.86
CA GLY A 81 0.82 2.66 -7.06
C GLY A 81 2.11 3.17 -7.69
N ARG A 82 2.48 4.40 -7.33
CA ARG A 82 3.67 5.10 -7.84
C ARG A 82 4.71 5.32 -6.73
N PRO A 83 6.00 5.44 -7.05
CA PRO A 83 7.03 5.77 -6.07
C PRO A 83 6.71 7.05 -5.31
N ILE A 84 6.89 7.02 -3.99
CA ILE A 84 6.81 8.23 -3.16
C ILE A 84 8.03 9.13 -3.43
N PRO A 85 7.98 10.43 -3.08
CA PRO A 85 9.10 11.33 -3.28
C PRO A 85 10.42 10.78 -2.71
N GLY A 86 11.50 10.88 -3.48
CA GLY A 86 12.81 10.36 -3.09
C GLY A 86 13.00 8.86 -3.28
N THR A 87 12.01 8.14 -3.85
CA THR A 87 12.10 6.72 -4.20
C THR A 87 12.13 6.51 -5.71
N THR A 88 12.99 5.61 -6.17
CA THR A 88 12.98 5.08 -7.55
C THR A 88 12.58 3.60 -7.50
N LEU A 89 11.67 3.21 -8.40
CA LEU A 89 11.28 1.82 -8.62
C LEU A 89 11.66 1.41 -10.04
N ALA A 90 12.31 0.26 -10.18
CA ALA A 90 12.56 -0.39 -11.46
C ALA A 90 12.13 -1.86 -11.40
N LEU A 91 11.68 -2.39 -12.53
CA LEU A 91 11.54 -3.83 -12.73
C LEU A 91 12.78 -4.34 -13.47
N THR A 92 13.44 -5.36 -12.93
CA THR A 92 14.69 -5.90 -13.47
C THR A 92 14.65 -7.39 -13.72
N THR A 93 15.47 -7.86 -14.65
CA THR A 93 15.82 -9.28 -14.80
C THR A 93 16.70 -9.74 -13.64
N ALA A 94 16.92 -11.05 -13.52
CA ALA A 94 17.85 -11.63 -12.55
C ALA A 94 19.30 -11.13 -12.72
N THR A 95 19.67 -10.66 -13.91
CA THR A 95 20.99 -10.05 -14.19
C THR A 95 21.05 -8.56 -13.86
N GLY A 96 19.96 -7.96 -13.38
CA GLY A 96 19.86 -6.55 -13.01
C GLY A 96 19.53 -5.58 -14.16
N ALA A 97 19.28 -6.07 -15.37
CA ALA A 97 18.88 -5.24 -16.50
C ALA A 97 17.39 -4.86 -16.39
N ARG A 98 17.00 -3.65 -16.83
CA ARG A 98 15.58 -3.25 -16.83
C ARG A 98 14.77 -4.08 -17.82
N VAL A 99 13.56 -4.47 -17.42
CA VAL A 99 12.63 -5.16 -18.32
C VAL A 99 11.78 -4.16 -19.13
N PRO A 100 11.31 -4.53 -20.34
CA PRO A 100 10.37 -3.72 -21.11
C PRO A 100 9.03 -3.48 -20.39
N VAL A 101 8.29 -2.46 -20.82
CA VAL A 101 6.93 -2.20 -20.31
C VAL A 101 6.03 -3.40 -20.56
N GLY A 102 5.30 -3.84 -19.52
CA GLY A 102 4.39 -4.98 -19.57
C GLY A 102 5.03 -6.34 -19.31
N ALA A 103 6.36 -6.41 -19.21
CA ALA A 103 7.06 -7.63 -18.83
C ALA A 103 7.11 -7.81 -17.31
N VAL A 104 7.19 -9.07 -16.86
CA VAL A 104 7.42 -9.42 -15.47
C VAL A 104 8.91 -9.26 -15.13
N GLY A 105 9.20 -8.72 -13.95
CA GLY A 105 10.55 -8.57 -13.43
C GLY A 105 10.56 -8.45 -11.91
N GLU A 106 11.75 -8.45 -11.33
CA GLU A 106 11.98 -8.24 -9.91
C GLU A 106 11.89 -6.75 -9.57
N ILE A 107 11.23 -6.40 -8.47
CA ILE A 107 11.15 -5.03 -7.98
C ILE A 107 12.50 -4.65 -7.35
N ARG A 108 13.14 -3.60 -7.87
CA ARG A 108 14.31 -2.97 -7.26
C ARG A 108 13.99 -1.53 -6.88
N LEU A 109 14.23 -1.24 -5.60
CA LEU A 109 13.99 0.06 -4.99
C LEU A 109 15.32 0.75 -4.68
N SER A 110 15.38 2.06 -4.89
CA SER A 110 16.53 2.88 -4.52
C SER A 110 16.08 4.29 -4.11
N GLY A 111 16.98 5.04 -3.48
CA GLY A 111 16.74 6.42 -3.08
C GLY A 111 16.86 6.64 -1.58
N ALA A 112 16.23 7.71 -1.09
CA ALA A 112 16.45 8.22 0.27
C ALA A 112 15.95 7.30 1.39
N GLY A 113 14.99 6.41 1.09
CA GLY A 113 14.41 5.48 2.07
C GLY A 113 15.23 4.21 2.32
N VAL A 114 16.29 3.96 1.55
CA VAL A 114 17.10 2.75 1.67
C VAL A 114 17.86 2.75 3.01
N ALA A 115 17.70 1.69 3.79
CA ALA A 115 18.39 1.51 5.06
C ALA A 115 19.92 1.45 4.88
N LEU A 116 20.65 1.74 5.95
CA LEU A 116 22.13 1.64 5.98
C LEU A 116 22.63 0.19 5.88
N GLY A 117 21.74 -0.79 5.99
CA GLY A 117 22.03 -2.21 6.05
C GLY A 117 21.40 -2.86 7.27
N TYR A 118 21.73 -4.12 7.49
CA TYR A 118 21.33 -4.83 8.70
C TYR A 118 22.39 -4.64 9.77
N ALA A 119 21.97 -4.25 10.98
CA ALA A 119 22.92 -4.13 12.09
C ALA A 119 23.63 -5.47 12.32
N ALA A 120 24.98 -5.42 12.34
CA ALA A 120 25.87 -6.58 12.50
C ALA A 120 25.88 -7.60 11.33
N ARG A 121 25.52 -7.19 10.11
CA ARG A 121 25.76 -7.97 8.88
C ARG A 121 26.33 -7.11 7.77
#